data_AF-A0A409W6C1-F1
#
_entry.id   AF-A0A409W6C1-F1
#
_cell.length_a   1.000
_cell.length_b   1.000
_cell.length_c   1.000
_cell.angle_alpha   90.00
_cell.angle_beta   90.00
_cell.angle_gamma   90.00
#
_symmetry.space_group_name_H-M   'P 1'
#
loop_
_entity.id
_entity.type
_entity.pdbx_description
1 polymer ?
#
loop_
_entity_poly.entity_id
_entity_poly.type
_entity_poly.pdbx_seq_one_letter_code
_entity_poly.pdbx_strand_id
1 'polypeptide(L)'
;MISRALFRPALAPLRRAIQPNFYTRPIQRVPSRRTLSYYTDGQVNAALLQTPPRPNTLLGRIRFRKDGNPRSKLVGFAFTSLLAFNLLTLLTMYDFIEDSETALSLMAGIIYTLAADGEFSSYDLNKPEEAWSYFKKLYQAFSRLPQDQLDELFDDLERLIKSSAQKNSGAPAEAQAIMKEAAEKIHEAFQDMEEVPVAHTANFVLLIMREALENLVRLAEEGEDDEESDTKYTFQLIKDRSKKDAGAVLKDYESLG
;
A
#
# COMPACT_ATOMS: atom_id res chain seq x y z
N MET A 1 -34.13 4.26 34.10
CA MET A 1 -33.37 4.67 35.31
C MET A 1 -32.32 3.62 35.62
N ILE A 2 -31.08 3.74 35.13
CA ILE A 2 -29.81 3.24 35.73
C ILE A 2 -28.67 4.11 35.15
N SER A 3 -27.69 4.40 35.98
CA SER A 3 -26.78 5.56 35.99
C SER A 3 -25.70 5.62 34.90
N ARG A 4 -25.43 6.86 34.48
CA ARG A 4 -24.15 7.35 33.96
C ARG A 4 -23.03 7.20 35.01
N ALA A 5 -21.91 6.59 34.63
CA ALA A 5 -20.61 6.77 35.27
C ALA A 5 -19.56 6.81 34.13
N LEU A 6 -19.11 7.98 33.71
CA LEU A 6 -17.90 8.64 34.20
C LEU A 6 -16.69 7.70 34.20
N PHE A 7 -16.02 7.58 33.05
CA PHE A 7 -14.62 7.17 33.00
C PHE A 7 -13.82 8.19 32.20
N ARG A 8 -13.16 9.09 32.92
CA ARG A 8 -12.04 9.91 32.46
C ARG A 8 -10.77 9.23 32.94
N PRO A 9 -9.82 8.84 32.08
CA PRO A 9 -8.43 8.71 32.48
C PRO A 9 -7.64 9.97 32.10
N ALA A 10 -6.86 10.43 33.08
CA ALA A 10 -6.08 11.64 33.08
C ALA A 10 -4.89 11.58 32.12
N LEU A 11 -4.77 12.61 31.28
CA LEU A 11 -3.55 12.90 30.51
C LEU A 11 -2.52 13.53 31.46
N ALA A 12 -1.48 12.77 31.80
CA ALA A 12 -0.27 13.28 32.44
C ALA A 12 0.74 13.72 31.35
N PRO A 13 1.23 14.98 31.34
CA PRO A 13 2.26 15.40 30.41
C PRO A 13 3.66 15.04 30.94
N LEU A 14 4.26 14.01 30.35
CA LEU A 14 5.69 13.67 30.50
C LEU A 14 6.56 14.71 29.76
N ARG A 15 6.77 15.87 30.39
CA ARG A 15 7.88 16.78 30.04
C ARG A 15 9.20 16.17 30.53
N ARG A 16 9.89 15.41 29.68
CA ARG A 16 11.33 15.17 29.84
C ARG A 16 12.10 16.22 29.04
N ALA A 17 12.72 17.14 29.78
CA ALA A 17 13.74 18.03 29.27
C ALA A 17 14.96 17.22 28.81
N ILE A 18 15.21 17.20 27.50
CA ILE A 18 16.49 16.75 26.95
C ILE A 18 17.40 17.97 26.98
N GLN A 19 18.34 17.99 27.92
CA GLN A 19 19.45 18.94 27.93
C GLN A 19 20.43 18.58 26.80
N PRO A 20 20.80 19.50 25.89
CA PRO A 20 21.91 19.27 24.98
C PRO A 20 23.23 19.43 25.74
N ASN A 21 23.90 18.30 26.00
CA ASN A 21 25.30 18.26 26.44
C ASN A 21 26.20 18.77 25.30
N PHE A 22 26.47 20.07 25.28
CA PHE A 22 27.53 20.66 24.46
C PHE A 22 28.90 20.33 25.07
N TYR A 23 29.44 19.16 24.72
CA TYR A 23 30.86 18.90 24.87
C TYR A 23 31.61 19.60 23.75
N THR A 24 31.96 20.86 23.99
CA THR A 24 32.92 21.64 23.21
C THR A 24 34.29 20.97 23.31
N ARG A 25 34.63 20.12 22.35
CA ARG A 25 36.00 19.59 22.26
C ARG A 25 36.96 20.75 21.94
N PRO A 26 38.03 20.95 22.72
CA PRO A 26 39.04 21.96 22.40
C PRO A 26 39.72 21.61 21.07
N ILE A 27 39.74 22.59 20.17
CA ILE A 27 40.43 22.56 18.89
C ILE A 27 41.92 22.35 19.18
N GLN A 28 42.39 21.12 18.99
CA GLN A 28 43.81 20.79 19.06
C GLN A 28 44.50 21.40 17.84
N ARG A 29 45.06 22.59 18.02
CA ARG A 29 45.91 23.26 17.01
C ARG A 29 47.13 22.38 16.77
N VAL A 30 47.12 21.67 15.65
CA VAL A 30 48.30 20.97 15.12
C VAL A 30 49.38 22.03 14.87
N PRO A 31 50.60 21.86 15.40
CA PRO A 31 51.67 22.81 15.17
C PRO A 31 52.03 22.87 13.68
N SER A 32 52.04 24.10 13.16
CA SER A 32 52.53 24.47 11.84
C SER A 32 53.93 23.91 11.64
N ARG A 33 54.05 22.90 10.77
CA ARG A 33 55.33 22.28 10.42
C ARG A 33 56.13 23.32 9.64
N ARG A 34 57.09 23.95 10.33
CA ARG A 34 58.18 24.73 9.73
C ARG A 34 58.73 23.97 8.53
N THR A 35 58.59 24.56 7.36
CA THR A 35 59.36 24.21 6.18
C THR A 35 60.83 24.52 6.47
N LEU A 36 61.62 23.48 6.74
CA LEU A 36 63.06 23.57 6.59
C LEU A 36 63.36 23.72 5.10
N SER A 37 63.79 24.92 4.72
CA SER A 37 64.45 25.18 3.45
C SER A 37 65.86 24.59 3.55
N TYR A 38 66.06 23.42 2.94
CA TYR A 38 67.38 23.00 2.51
C TYR A 38 67.57 23.50 1.09
N TYR A 39 68.37 24.56 0.96
CA TYR A 39 69.02 24.88 -0.30
C TYR A 39 70.05 23.79 -0.57
N THR A 40 69.72 22.88 -1.49
CA THR A 40 70.72 22.08 -2.21
C THR A 40 70.66 22.49 -3.66
N ASP A 41 71.62 23.34 -4.04
CA ASP A 41 72.06 23.51 -5.42
C ASP A 41 72.46 22.14 -5.97
N GLY A 42 71.86 21.76 -7.09
CA GLY A 42 72.15 20.47 -7.72
C GLY A 42 71.06 20.05 -8.68
N GLN A 43 71.15 20.57 -9.90
CA GLN A 43 70.51 20.04 -11.11
C GLN A 43 68.98 19.89 -11.05
N VAL A 44 68.32 20.96 -11.50
CA VAL A 44 66.93 20.95 -11.93
C VAL A 44 66.79 19.97 -13.10
N ASN A 45 66.41 18.73 -12.81
CA ASN A 45 65.68 17.91 -13.76
C ASN A 45 64.32 18.57 -13.99
N ALA A 46 64.30 19.61 -14.83
CA ALA A 46 63.09 20.30 -15.32
C ALA A 46 62.27 19.41 -16.28
N ALA A 47 62.30 18.10 -16.06
CA ALA A 47 61.62 17.07 -16.84
C ALA A 47 60.70 16.20 -15.96
N LEU A 48 60.43 16.59 -14.71
CA LEU A 48 59.49 15.86 -13.85
C LEU A 48 58.12 16.53 -13.83
N LEU A 49 57.24 15.97 -14.66
CA LEU A 49 55.78 16.03 -14.62
C LEU A 49 55.16 17.34 -15.12
N GLN A 50 55.40 17.69 -16.39
CA GLN A 50 54.36 18.34 -17.18
C GLN A 50 53.19 17.34 -17.33
N THR A 51 52.33 17.27 -16.33
CA THR A 51 51.07 16.54 -16.48
C THR A 51 50.26 17.21 -17.58
N PRO A 52 49.77 16.46 -18.58
CA PRO A 52 49.04 17.04 -19.70
C PRO A 52 47.88 17.88 -19.19
N PRO A 53 47.62 19.06 -19.79
CA PRO A 53 46.48 19.88 -19.41
C PRO A 53 45.19 19.06 -19.52
N ARG A 54 44.31 19.22 -18.53
CA ARG A 54 43.06 18.45 -18.44
C ARG A 54 42.30 18.51 -19.77
N PRO A 55 41.83 17.37 -20.32
CA PRO A 55 40.98 17.38 -21.51
C PRO A 55 39.72 18.23 -21.24
N ASN A 56 39.38 19.15 -22.15
CA ASN A 56 38.23 20.06 -21.98
C ASN A 56 36.87 19.37 -22.25
N THR A 57 36.75 18.11 -21.85
CA THR A 57 35.50 17.34 -21.87
C THR A 57 34.87 17.35 -20.48
N LEU A 58 33.55 17.22 -20.39
CA LEU A 58 32.82 17.16 -19.10
C LEU A 58 33.38 16.05 -18.19
N LEU A 59 33.63 14.87 -18.76
CA LEU A 59 34.31 13.74 -18.10
C LEU A 59 35.73 14.10 -17.62
N GLY A 60 36.49 14.85 -18.43
CA GLY A 60 37.78 15.40 -18.04
C GLY A 60 37.68 16.29 -16.81
N ARG A 61 36.61 17.10 -16.72
CA ARG A 61 36.36 17.98 -15.57
C ARG A 61 36.07 17.24 -14.27
N ILE A 62 35.38 16.11 -14.36
CA ILE A 62 35.00 15.27 -13.22
C ILE A 62 36.19 14.45 -12.73
N ARG A 63 37.01 13.92 -13.64
CA ARG A 63 38.10 12.97 -13.33
C ARG A 63 39.42 13.62 -12.89
N PHE A 64 39.72 14.85 -13.34
CA PHE A 64 41.01 15.51 -13.09
C PHE A 64 40.87 16.85 -12.36
N ARG A 65 41.86 17.21 -11.53
CA ARG A 65 41.96 18.55 -10.90
C ARG A 65 42.29 19.61 -11.96
N LYS A 66 42.18 20.89 -11.60
CA LYS A 66 42.61 22.00 -12.48
C LYS A 66 44.09 21.85 -12.86
N ASP A 67 44.88 21.28 -11.95
CA ASP A 67 46.31 21.01 -12.10
C ASP A 67 46.64 19.78 -12.96
N GLY A 68 45.66 19.18 -13.65
CA GLY A 68 45.88 18.00 -14.52
C GLY A 68 46.04 16.66 -13.78
N ASN A 69 46.37 16.68 -12.48
CA ASN A 69 46.47 15.47 -11.67
C ASN A 69 45.11 14.75 -11.51
N PRO A 70 45.08 13.40 -11.58
CA PRO A 70 43.85 12.62 -11.38
C PRO A 70 43.30 12.88 -9.97
N ARG A 71 41.99 13.10 -9.85
CA ARG A 71 41.34 13.14 -8.54
C ARG A 71 41.45 11.75 -7.89
N SER A 72 41.60 11.71 -6.57
CA SER A 72 41.77 10.46 -5.82
C SER A 72 40.62 9.49 -6.14
N LYS A 73 40.97 8.28 -6.60
CA LYS A 73 40.01 7.22 -6.92
C LYS A 73 39.12 6.87 -5.72
N LEU A 74 39.66 6.98 -4.50
CA LEU A 74 38.93 6.72 -3.26
C LEU A 74 37.81 7.74 -3.01
N VAL A 75 38.05 9.02 -3.33
CA VAL A 75 37.03 10.07 -3.18
C VAL A 75 35.93 9.89 -4.22
N GLY A 76 36.30 9.51 -5.45
CA GLY A 76 35.32 9.16 -6.49
C GLY A 76 34.46 7.97 -6.08
N PHE A 77 35.10 6.89 -5.60
CA PHE A 77 34.41 5.70 -5.09
C PHE A 77 33.46 6.03 -3.93
N ALA A 78 33.92 6.80 -2.95
CA ALA A 78 33.09 7.23 -1.81
C ALA A 78 31.88 8.07 -2.25
N PHE A 79 32.05 8.95 -3.24
CA PHE A 79 30.94 9.73 -3.77
C PHE A 79 29.94 8.85 -4.54
N THR A 80 30.43 7.95 -5.39
CA THR A 80 29.56 7.01 -6.12
C THR A 80 28.87 6.02 -5.19
N SER A 81 29.53 5.55 -4.14
CA SER A 81 28.93 4.64 -3.17
C SER A 81 27.88 5.34 -2.33
N LEU A 82 28.11 6.61 -1.96
CA LEU A 82 27.10 7.43 -1.27
C LEU A 82 25.88 7.67 -2.16
N LEU A 83 26.10 7.99 -3.43
CA LEU A 83 25.01 8.18 -4.40
C LEU A 83 24.23 6.88 -4.65
N ALA A 84 24.92 5.76 -4.84
CA ALA A 84 24.29 4.46 -5.01
C ALA A 84 23.51 4.02 -3.75
N PHE A 85 24.07 4.24 -2.56
CA PHE A 85 23.41 3.96 -1.29
C PHE A 85 22.14 4.81 -1.11
N ASN A 86 22.20 6.09 -1.48
CA ASN A 86 21.04 6.97 -1.42
C ASN A 86 19.94 6.53 -2.40
N LEU A 87 20.30 6.18 -3.64
CA LEU A 87 19.34 5.62 -4.61
C LEU A 87 18.72 4.31 -4.13
N LEU A 88 19.51 3.40 -3.56
CA LEU A 88 19.01 2.15 -3.00
C LEU A 88 18.07 2.41 -1.82
N THR A 89 18.38 3.40 -0.98
CA THR A 89 17.52 3.80 0.14
C THR A 89 16.19 4.37 -0.37
N LEU A 90 16.20 5.16 -1.45
CA LEU A 90 14.96 5.66 -2.06
C LEU A 90 14.10 4.55 -2.65
N LEU A 91 14.69 3.59 -3.35
CA LEU A 91 13.96 2.44 -3.92
C LEU A 91 13.34 1.57 -2.81
N THR A 92 14.15 1.21 -1.81
CA THR A 92 13.66 0.41 -0.67
C THR A 92 12.61 1.14 0.16
N MET A 93 12.72 2.46 0.30
CA MET A 93 11.71 3.27 0.98
C MET A 93 10.40 3.34 0.19
N TYR A 94 10.48 3.40 -1.14
CA TYR A 94 9.31 3.35 -2.01
C TYR A 94 8.57 2.02 -1.86
N ASP A 95 9.27 0.88 -1.97
CA ASP A 95 8.67 -0.46 -1.79
C ASP A 95 8.04 -0.58 -0.39
N PHE A 96 8.73 -0.08 0.64
CA PHE A 96 8.23 -0.10 2.01
C PHE A 96 6.95 0.73 2.20
N ILE A 97 6.82 1.87 1.51
CA ILE A 97 5.61 2.69 1.56
C ILE A 97 4.46 1.96 0.88
N GLU A 98 4.66 1.39 -0.31
CA GLU A 98 3.63 0.65 -1.05
C GLU A 98 3.12 -0.56 -0.25
N ASP A 99 4.02 -1.31 0.38
CA ASP A 99 3.67 -2.42 1.28
C ASP A 99 2.91 -1.93 2.52
N SER A 100 3.34 -0.81 3.10
CA SER A 100 2.70 -0.23 4.29
C SER A 100 1.29 0.29 4.01
N GLU A 101 1.09 0.94 2.86
CA GLU A 101 -0.22 1.42 2.43
C GLU A 101 -1.18 0.25 2.18
N THR A 102 -0.70 -0.82 1.54
CA THR A 102 -1.49 -2.02 1.31
C THR A 102 -1.88 -2.68 2.63
N ALA A 103 -0.94 -2.84 3.56
CA ALA A 103 -1.19 -3.40 4.88
C ALA A 103 -2.17 -2.56 5.71
N LEU A 104 -2.02 -1.23 5.69
CA LEU A 104 -2.95 -0.30 6.35
C LEU A 104 -4.33 -0.34 5.71
N SER A 105 -4.40 -0.46 4.38
CA SER A 105 -5.66 -0.53 3.66
C SER A 105 -6.47 -1.76 4.08
N LEU A 106 -5.81 -2.92 4.08
CA LEU A 106 -6.36 -4.20 4.46
C LEU A 106 -6.75 -4.24 5.95
N MET A 107 -5.91 -3.70 6.83
CA MET A 107 -6.24 -3.61 8.26
C MET A 107 -7.46 -2.70 8.51
N ALA A 108 -7.53 -1.54 7.85
CA ALA A 108 -8.69 -0.68 7.93
C ALA A 108 -9.96 -1.37 7.38
N GLY A 109 -9.85 -2.11 6.27
CA GLY A 109 -10.94 -2.91 5.71
C GLY A 109 -11.51 -3.88 6.75
N ILE A 110 -10.64 -4.68 7.41
CA ILE A 110 -11.07 -5.58 8.48
C ILE A 110 -11.76 -4.85 9.62
N ILE A 111 -11.22 -3.73 10.09
CA ILE A 111 -11.81 -2.99 11.22
C ILE A 111 -13.24 -2.56 10.89
N TYR A 112 -13.46 -2.06 9.67
CA TYR A 112 -14.80 -1.69 9.23
C TYR A 112 -15.71 -2.90 9.05
N THR A 113 -15.20 -4.01 8.51
CA THR A 113 -16.00 -5.23 8.33
C THR A 113 -16.35 -5.86 9.68
N LEU A 114 -15.44 -5.88 10.65
CA LEU A 114 -15.69 -6.32 12.02
C LEU A 114 -16.73 -5.41 12.71
N ALA A 115 -16.66 -4.10 12.48
CA ALA A 115 -17.67 -3.17 12.98
C ALA A 115 -19.05 -3.43 12.36
N ALA A 116 -19.12 -3.77 11.07
CA ALA A 116 -20.35 -4.18 10.41
C ALA A 116 -20.86 -5.54 10.93
N ASP A 117 -19.96 -6.48 11.19
CA ASP A 117 -20.25 -7.82 11.70
C ASP A 117 -20.74 -7.84 13.16
N GLY A 118 -20.42 -6.80 13.95
CA GLY A 118 -21.01 -6.61 15.28
C GLY A 118 -22.54 -6.56 15.29
N GLU A 119 -23.18 -6.28 14.15
CA GLU A 119 -24.63 -6.31 13.97
C GLU A 119 -25.16 -7.63 13.40
N PHE A 120 -24.33 -8.66 13.17
CA PHE A 120 -24.72 -9.95 12.57
C PHE A 120 -26.00 -10.54 13.19
N SER A 121 -26.08 -10.57 14.53
CA SER A 121 -27.23 -11.10 15.27
C SER A 121 -28.55 -10.35 15.05
N SER A 122 -28.52 -9.17 14.44
CA SER A 122 -29.71 -8.37 14.13
C SER A 122 -30.32 -8.68 12.76
N TYR A 123 -29.63 -9.46 11.91
CA TYR A 123 -30.09 -9.86 10.59
C TYR A 123 -30.52 -11.34 10.56
N ASP A 124 -31.68 -11.62 9.98
CA ASP A 124 -32.16 -12.96 9.67
C ASP A 124 -31.77 -13.34 8.23
N LEU A 125 -30.64 -14.02 8.09
CA LEU A 125 -30.10 -14.44 6.78
C LEU A 125 -31.00 -15.44 6.03
N ASN A 126 -32.04 -15.98 6.68
CA ASN A 126 -33.05 -16.81 6.01
C ASN A 126 -34.06 -15.97 5.22
N LYS A 127 -34.06 -14.65 5.40
CA LYS A 127 -34.81 -13.72 4.54
C LYS A 127 -33.89 -13.12 3.47
N PRO A 128 -34.29 -13.14 2.20
CA PRO A 128 -33.45 -12.68 1.11
C PRO A 128 -33.11 -11.18 1.21
N GLU A 129 -34.05 -10.33 1.63
CA GLU A 129 -33.84 -8.89 1.78
C GLU A 129 -32.81 -8.56 2.87
N GLU A 130 -32.88 -9.27 4.00
CA GLU A 130 -31.96 -9.07 5.13
C GLU A 130 -30.58 -9.63 4.81
N ALA A 131 -30.49 -10.80 4.14
CA ALA A 131 -29.23 -11.35 3.65
C ALA A 131 -28.54 -10.42 2.63
N TRP A 132 -29.32 -9.84 1.71
CA TRP A 132 -28.83 -8.87 0.71
C TRP A 132 -28.31 -7.59 1.37
N SER A 133 -29.08 -7.02 2.29
CA SER A 133 -28.70 -5.83 3.04
C SER A 133 -27.41 -6.05 3.86
N TYR A 134 -27.32 -7.20 4.53
CA TYR A 134 -26.15 -7.54 5.33
C TYR A 134 -24.90 -7.74 4.46
N PHE A 135 -25.01 -8.52 3.39
CA PHE A 135 -23.90 -8.76 2.46
C PHE A 135 -23.41 -7.46 1.80
N LYS A 136 -24.34 -6.58 1.41
CA LYS A 136 -24.01 -5.24 0.90
C LYS A 136 -23.25 -4.40 1.92
N LYS A 137 -23.65 -4.45 3.20
CA LYS A 137 -22.96 -3.74 4.29
C LYS A 137 -21.53 -4.27 4.51
N LEU A 138 -21.33 -5.59 4.46
CA LEU A 138 -20.01 -6.21 4.52
C LEU A 138 -19.14 -5.77 3.34
N TYR A 139 -19.69 -5.74 2.13
CA TYR A 139 -18.97 -5.30 0.94
C TYR A 139 -18.66 -3.80 0.96
N GLN A 140 -19.56 -2.97 1.49
CA GLN A 140 -19.34 -1.54 1.67
C GLN A 140 -18.15 -1.26 2.59
N ALA A 141 -18.11 -1.97 3.72
CA ALA A 141 -17.04 -1.85 4.71
C ALA A 141 -15.67 -2.17 4.09
N PHE A 142 -15.64 -3.08 3.11
CA PHE A 142 -14.42 -3.52 2.45
C PHE A 142 -14.01 -2.64 1.24
N SER A 143 -14.94 -2.36 0.33
CA SER A 143 -14.65 -1.78 -1.00
C SER A 143 -14.30 -0.29 -0.99
N ARG A 144 -14.62 0.44 0.10
CA ARG A 144 -14.50 1.91 0.22
C ARG A 144 -15.19 2.68 -0.91
N LEU A 145 -16.06 2.02 -1.68
CA LEU A 145 -16.84 2.68 -2.73
C LEU A 145 -17.85 3.62 -2.08
N PRO A 146 -18.09 4.79 -2.69
CA PRO A 146 -19.17 5.65 -2.24
C PRO A 146 -20.51 4.92 -2.40
N GLN A 147 -21.45 5.23 -1.51
CA GLN A 147 -22.68 4.45 -1.32
C GLN A 147 -23.54 4.41 -2.59
N ASP A 148 -23.57 5.48 -3.36
CA ASP A 148 -24.27 5.58 -4.64
C ASP A 148 -23.80 4.55 -5.67
N GLN A 149 -22.49 4.39 -5.85
CA GLN A 149 -21.92 3.40 -6.78
C GLN A 149 -22.16 1.97 -6.32
N LEU A 150 -22.16 1.76 -5.00
CA LEU A 150 -22.45 0.47 -4.42
C LEU A 150 -23.93 0.10 -4.57
N ASP A 151 -24.83 1.08 -4.37
CA ASP A 151 -26.25 0.91 -4.55
C ASP A 151 -26.57 0.53 -6.00
N GLU A 152 -25.99 1.23 -6.98
CA GLU A 152 -26.13 0.92 -8.41
C GLU A 152 -25.63 -0.49 -8.77
N LEU A 153 -24.46 -0.88 -8.28
CA LEU A 153 -23.91 -2.23 -8.51
C LEU A 153 -24.85 -3.33 -8.00
N PHE A 154 -25.36 -3.18 -6.79
CA PHE A 154 -26.24 -4.16 -6.19
C PHE A 154 -27.63 -4.14 -6.84
N ASP A 155 -28.16 -2.99 -7.24
CA ASP A 155 -29.41 -2.91 -7.99
C ASP A 155 -29.30 -3.64 -9.33
N ASP A 156 -28.17 -3.50 -10.04
CA ASP A 156 -27.92 -4.22 -11.30
C ASP A 156 -27.78 -5.72 -11.08
N LEU A 157 -27.08 -6.14 -10.03
CA LEU A 157 -26.97 -7.55 -9.66
C LEU A 157 -28.34 -8.16 -9.31
N GLU A 158 -29.18 -7.44 -8.56
CA GLU A 158 -30.53 -7.87 -8.21
C GLU A 158 -31.41 -7.98 -9.46
N ARG A 159 -31.33 -7.01 -10.38
CA ARG A 159 -32.05 -7.05 -11.66
C ARG A 159 -31.66 -8.28 -12.49
N LEU A 160 -30.39 -8.61 -12.53
CA LEU A 160 -29.89 -9.76 -13.30
C LEU A 160 -30.26 -11.10 -12.67
N ILE A 161 -30.20 -11.20 -11.34
CA ILE A 161 -30.69 -12.39 -10.65
C ILE A 161 -32.19 -12.56 -10.91
N LYS A 162 -32.98 -11.48 -10.91
CA LYS A 162 -34.41 -11.53 -11.24
C LYS A 162 -34.68 -11.85 -12.71
N SER A 163 -33.87 -11.37 -13.65
CA SER A 163 -34.01 -11.74 -15.06
C SER A 163 -33.64 -13.22 -15.28
N SER A 164 -32.57 -13.70 -14.64
CA SER A 164 -32.19 -15.10 -14.65
C SER A 164 -33.27 -16.02 -14.05
N ALA A 165 -34.07 -15.52 -13.10
CA ALA A 165 -35.17 -16.26 -12.49
C ALA A 165 -36.27 -16.66 -13.49
N GLN A 166 -36.38 -15.97 -14.63
CA GLN A 166 -37.30 -16.36 -15.71
C GLN A 166 -36.89 -17.67 -16.39
N LYS A 167 -35.59 -18.02 -16.36
CA LYS A 167 -35.03 -19.25 -16.95
C LYS A 167 -34.66 -20.29 -15.90
N ASN A 168 -34.08 -19.86 -14.79
CA ASN A 168 -33.77 -20.70 -13.63
C ASN A 168 -34.57 -20.20 -12.41
N SER A 169 -35.73 -20.81 -12.16
CA SER A 169 -36.59 -20.46 -11.02
C SER A 169 -35.90 -20.56 -9.65
N GLY A 170 -34.76 -21.26 -9.56
CA GLY A 170 -33.95 -21.39 -8.35
C GLY A 170 -32.93 -20.26 -8.14
N ALA A 171 -32.64 -19.43 -9.14
CA ALA A 171 -31.56 -18.44 -9.06
C ALA A 171 -31.68 -17.45 -7.88
N PRO A 172 -32.86 -16.90 -7.53
CA PRO A 172 -32.96 -16.04 -6.35
C PRO A 172 -32.64 -16.75 -5.03
N ALA A 173 -33.00 -18.04 -4.92
CA ALA A 173 -32.71 -18.84 -3.74
C ALA A 173 -31.23 -19.23 -3.66
N GLU A 174 -30.61 -19.53 -4.81
CA GLU A 174 -29.16 -19.79 -4.90
C GLU A 174 -28.35 -18.54 -4.58
N ALA A 175 -28.75 -17.37 -5.07
CA ALA A 175 -28.12 -16.09 -4.72
C ALA A 175 -28.17 -15.83 -3.21
N GLN A 176 -29.34 -16.07 -2.60
CA GLN A 176 -29.48 -15.98 -1.14
C GLN A 176 -28.54 -16.96 -0.42
N ALA A 177 -28.46 -18.20 -0.87
CA ALA A 177 -27.59 -19.21 -0.27
C ALA A 177 -26.11 -18.79 -0.33
N ILE A 178 -25.66 -18.26 -1.48
CA ILE A 178 -24.29 -17.76 -1.66
C ILE A 178 -23.99 -16.62 -0.67
N MET A 179 -24.87 -15.62 -0.57
CA MET A 179 -24.67 -14.50 0.36
C MET A 179 -24.70 -14.94 1.82
N LYS A 180 -25.61 -15.86 2.18
CA LYS A 180 -25.71 -16.41 3.52
C LYS A 180 -24.44 -17.16 3.90
N GLU A 181 -23.97 -18.06 3.04
CA GLU A 181 -22.74 -18.83 3.26
C GLU A 181 -21.53 -17.91 3.41
N ALA A 182 -21.42 -16.87 2.58
CA ALA A 182 -20.37 -15.88 2.69
C ALA A 182 -20.42 -15.12 4.02
N ALA A 183 -21.61 -14.65 4.41
CA ALA A 183 -21.85 -13.95 5.67
C ALA A 183 -21.50 -14.83 6.89
N GLU A 184 -21.92 -16.09 6.90
CA GLU A 184 -21.63 -17.05 7.98
C GLU A 184 -20.12 -17.32 8.07
N LYS A 185 -19.45 -17.60 6.96
CA LYS A 185 -17.99 -17.82 6.94
C LYS A 185 -17.19 -16.61 7.42
N ILE A 186 -17.63 -15.40 7.07
CA ILE A 186 -16.98 -14.16 7.52
C ILE A 186 -17.18 -13.97 9.03
N HIS A 187 -18.39 -14.22 9.53
CA HIS A 187 -18.68 -14.14 10.95
C HIS A 187 -17.84 -15.15 11.75
N GLU A 188 -17.78 -16.41 11.30
CA GLU A 188 -16.92 -17.46 11.90
C GLU A 188 -15.45 -17.03 11.91
N ALA A 189 -14.95 -16.47 10.80
CA ALA A 189 -13.57 -15.99 10.72
C ALA A 189 -13.25 -14.88 11.75
N PHE A 190 -14.23 -14.05 12.12
CA PHE A 190 -14.07 -13.06 13.16
C PHE A 190 -14.17 -13.64 14.57
N GLN A 191 -14.93 -14.72 14.77
CA GLN A 191 -14.93 -15.44 16.05
C GLN A 191 -13.57 -16.09 16.34
N ASP A 192 -12.93 -16.64 15.31
CA ASP A 192 -11.63 -17.33 15.43
C ASP A 192 -10.42 -16.36 15.42
N MET A 193 -10.66 -15.05 15.37
CA MET A 193 -9.62 -14.03 15.23
C MET A 193 -8.68 -13.92 16.45
N GLU A 194 -9.08 -14.45 17.62
CA GLU A 194 -8.19 -14.54 18.79
C GLU A 194 -7.05 -15.54 18.59
N GLU A 195 -7.26 -16.58 17.77
CA GLU A 195 -6.29 -17.66 17.54
C GLU A 195 -5.49 -17.48 16.24
N VAL A 196 -6.05 -16.75 15.26
CA VAL A 196 -5.47 -16.57 13.93
C VAL A 196 -4.92 -15.15 13.76
N PRO A 197 -3.72 -14.96 13.17
CA PRO A 197 -3.21 -13.62 12.91
C PRO A 197 -4.15 -12.81 12.01
N VAL A 198 -4.41 -11.57 12.39
CA VAL A 198 -5.33 -10.63 11.71
C VAL A 198 -5.13 -10.58 10.19
N ALA A 199 -3.89 -10.60 9.72
CA ALA A 199 -3.59 -10.58 8.28
C ALA A 199 -4.12 -11.83 7.55
N HIS A 200 -4.11 -13.00 8.18
CA HIS A 200 -4.68 -14.22 7.62
C HIS A 200 -6.21 -14.13 7.57
N THR A 201 -6.85 -13.65 8.64
CA THR A 201 -8.31 -13.40 8.66
C THR A 201 -8.72 -12.42 7.57
N ALA A 202 -7.94 -11.35 7.36
CA ALA A 202 -8.19 -10.39 6.29
C ALA A 202 -8.23 -11.03 4.90
N ASN A 203 -7.18 -11.80 4.60
CA ASN A 203 -7.03 -12.45 3.31
C ASN A 203 -8.14 -13.48 3.12
N PHE A 204 -8.53 -14.18 4.18
CA PHE A 204 -9.63 -15.13 4.14
C PHE A 204 -10.98 -14.45 3.85
N VAL A 205 -11.31 -13.38 4.56
CA VAL A 205 -12.53 -12.58 4.30
C VAL A 205 -12.55 -12.04 2.87
N LEU A 206 -11.41 -11.55 2.38
CA LEU A 206 -11.22 -11.12 1.00
C LEU A 206 -11.54 -12.21 -0.02
N LEU A 207 -11.01 -13.42 0.21
CA LEU A 207 -11.24 -14.57 -0.66
C LEU A 207 -12.72 -14.98 -0.66
N ILE A 208 -13.38 -15.00 0.51
CA ILE A 208 -14.81 -15.31 0.62
C ILE A 208 -15.66 -14.29 -0.13
N MET A 209 -15.39 -12.99 0.07
CA MET A 209 -16.14 -11.92 -0.60
C MET A 209 -15.97 -11.97 -2.12
N ARG A 210 -14.75 -12.26 -2.58
CA ARG A 210 -14.46 -12.45 -4.00
C ARG A 210 -15.18 -13.68 -4.57
N GLU A 211 -15.09 -14.82 -3.90
CA GLU A 211 -15.75 -16.06 -4.32
C GLU A 211 -17.26 -15.90 -4.38
N ALA A 212 -17.87 -15.24 -3.39
CA ALA A 212 -19.29 -14.94 -3.37
C ALA A 212 -19.72 -14.09 -4.56
N LEU A 213 -18.97 -13.03 -4.89
CA LEU A 213 -19.26 -12.19 -6.05
C LEU A 213 -19.07 -12.93 -7.37
N GLU A 214 -18.00 -13.71 -7.51
CA GLU A 214 -17.78 -14.52 -8.71
C GLU A 214 -18.93 -15.53 -8.92
N ASN A 215 -19.43 -16.14 -7.86
CA ASN A 215 -20.58 -17.04 -7.90
C ASN A 215 -21.89 -16.31 -8.23
N LEU A 216 -22.14 -15.13 -7.65
CA LEU A 216 -23.30 -14.31 -7.97
C LEU A 216 -23.30 -13.82 -9.42
N VAL A 217 -22.14 -13.41 -9.94
CA VAL A 217 -21.97 -13.01 -11.34
C VAL A 217 -22.21 -14.20 -12.27
N ARG A 218 -21.65 -15.38 -11.96
CA ARG A 218 -21.88 -16.58 -12.75
C ARG A 218 -23.36 -16.95 -12.79
N LEU A 219 -24.04 -16.86 -11.66
CA LEU A 219 -25.48 -17.12 -11.57
C LEU A 219 -26.31 -16.15 -12.42
N ALA A 220 -25.89 -14.88 -12.49
CA ALA A 220 -26.47 -13.87 -13.37
C ALA A 220 -26.20 -14.17 -14.86
N GLU A 221 -24.97 -14.54 -15.22
CA GLU A 221 -24.56 -14.87 -16.60
C GLU A 221 -25.27 -16.12 -17.15
N GLU A 222 -25.57 -17.10 -16.31
CA GLU A 222 -26.32 -18.31 -16.70
C GLU A 222 -27.79 -18.01 -17.11
N GLY A 223 -28.28 -16.79 -16.84
CA GLY A 223 -29.62 -16.32 -17.21
C GLY A 223 -29.73 -15.47 -18.48
N GLU A 224 -28.64 -14.86 -18.97
CA GLU A 224 -28.68 -14.01 -20.17
C GLU A 224 -28.63 -14.87 -21.44
N ASP A 225 -29.56 -14.65 -22.39
CA ASP A 225 -29.33 -15.09 -23.78
C ASP A 225 -28.32 -14.13 -24.39
N ASP A 226 -27.48 -14.63 -25.30
CA ASP A 226 -26.37 -13.96 -26.00
C ASP A 226 -26.70 -12.62 -26.75
N GLU A 227 -27.87 -12.01 -26.53
CA GLU A 227 -28.38 -10.89 -27.32
C GLU A 227 -28.24 -9.48 -26.68
N GLU A 228 -27.94 -9.32 -25.38
CA GLU A 228 -27.72 -7.99 -24.76
C GLU A 228 -26.22 -7.70 -24.52
N SER A 229 -25.62 -7.03 -25.50
CA SER A 229 -24.19 -6.70 -25.60
C SER A 229 -23.67 -5.67 -24.59
N ASP A 230 -24.54 -4.95 -23.88
CA ASP A 230 -24.13 -3.79 -23.07
C ASP A 230 -23.85 -4.15 -21.60
N THR A 231 -24.62 -5.03 -20.96
CA THR A 231 -24.36 -5.51 -19.58
C THR A 231 -23.07 -6.32 -19.49
N LYS A 232 -22.78 -7.15 -20.50
CA LYS A 232 -21.53 -7.91 -20.62
C LYS A 232 -20.27 -7.04 -20.54
N TYR A 233 -20.34 -5.79 -21.00
CA TYR A 233 -19.23 -4.83 -20.95
C TYR A 233 -18.98 -4.31 -19.53
N THR A 234 -20.03 -4.02 -18.77
CA THR A 234 -19.95 -3.57 -17.37
C THR A 234 -19.42 -4.69 -16.47
N PHE A 235 -19.82 -5.94 -16.71
CA PHE A 235 -19.31 -7.11 -15.98
C PHE A 235 -17.88 -7.47 -16.35
N GLN A 236 -17.46 -7.32 -17.60
CA GLN A 236 -16.04 -7.38 -17.95
C GLN A 236 -15.25 -6.29 -17.22
N LEU A 237 -15.78 -5.07 -17.10
CA LEU A 237 -15.15 -4.02 -16.31
C LEU A 237 -15.06 -4.38 -14.82
N ILE A 238 -16.09 -4.96 -14.22
CA ILE A 238 -16.10 -5.38 -12.81
C ILE A 238 -15.13 -6.54 -12.59
N LYS A 239 -15.09 -7.52 -13.50
CA LYS A 239 -14.17 -8.67 -13.49
C LYS A 239 -12.72 -8.24 -13.72
N ASP A 240 -12.47 -7.27 -14.57
CA ASP A 240 -11.14 -6.72 -14.81
C ASP A 240 -10.68 -5.81 -13.66
N ARG A 241 -11.61 -5.12 -12.99
CA ARG A 241 -11.35 -4.39 -11.74
C ARG A 241 -11.11 -5.32 -10.55
N SER A 242 -11.79 -6.45 -10.45
CA SER A 242 -11.57 -7.43 -9.37
C SER A 242 -10.29 -8.25 -9.55
N LYS A 243 -9.83 -8.42 -10.81
CA LYS A 243 -8.53 -9.03 -11.14
C LYS A 243 -7.35 -8.06 -10.99
N LYS A 244 -7.57 -6.75 -11.04
CA LYS A 244 -6.54 -5.77 -10.73
C LYS A 244 -6.25 -5.84 -9.23
N ASP A 245 -4.99 -6.12 -8.90
CA ASP A 245 -4.46 -6.06 -7.53
C ASP A 245 -4.95 -4.80 -6.82
N ALA A 246 -5.28 -4.89 -5.53
CA ALA A 246 -5.70 -3.74 -4.73
C ALA A 246 -4.66 -2.58 -4.76
N GLY A 247 -3.38 -2.90 -5.00
CA GLY A 247 -2.30 -1.93 -5.22
C GLY A 247 -2.31 -1.23 -6.59
N ALA A 248 -2.98 -1.78 -7.60
CA ALA A 248 -3.12 -1.15 -8.92
C ALA A 248 -4.23 -0.08 -8.94
N VAL A 249 -5.24 -0.19 -8.07
CA VAL A 249 -6.33 0.79 -7.94
C VAL A 249 -5.82 2.14 -7.41
N LEU A 250 -4.76 2.14 -6.59
CA LEU A 250 -4.14 3.39 -6.11
C LEU A 250 -3.41 4.16 -7.24
N LYS A 251 -2.76 3.44 -8.17
CA LYS A 251 -2.00 4.03 -9.28
C LYS A 251 -2.89 4.77 -10.29
N ASP A 252 -4.14 4.35 -10.44
CA ASP A 252 -5.10 5.02 -11.32
C ASP A 252 -5.51 6.41 -10.76
N TYR A 253 -5.47 6.61 -9.42
CA TYR A 253 -5.73 7.92 -8.80
C TYR A 253 -4.52 8.88 -8.83
N GLU A 254 -3.28 8.37 -8.86
CA GLU A 254 -2.09 9.22 -9.05
C GLU A 254 -1.95 9.74 -10.49
N SER A 255 -2.52 9.05 -11.48
CA SER A 255 -2.46 9.47 -12.89
C SER A 255 -3.39 10.63 -13.26
N LEU A 256 -4.27 11.04 -12.34
CA LEU A 256 -5.19 12.17 -12.47
C LEU A 256 -4.69 13.46 -11.75
N GLY A 257 -3.45 13.44 -11.23
CA GLY A 257 -2.78 14.58 -10.58
C GLY A 257 -1.70 15.22 -11.43
#